data_AF-A0A938GN56-F1
#
_entry.id   AF-A0A938GN56-F1
#
_cell.length_a   1.000
_cell.length_b   1.000
_cell.length_c   1.000
_cell.angle_alpha   90.00
_cell.angle_beta   90.00
_cell.angle_gamma   90.00
#
_symmetry.space_group_name_H-M   'P 1'
#
loop_
_entity.id
_entity.type
_entity.pdbx_description
1 polymer ?
#
loop_
_entity_poly.entity_id
_entity_poly.type
_entity_poly.pdbx_seq_one_letter_code
_entity_poly.pdbx_strand_id
1 'polypeptide(L)' 'MPSQTEVTDALKTVKYPGFSRDIVSFGLVKNVAANQGAVSVLIALTTPNAEVARQVKE' A
#
# COMPACT_ATOMS: atom_id res chain seq x y z
N MET A 1 -8.63 14.33 -11.21
CA MET A 1 -8.14 14.29 -9.81
C MET A 1 -8.25 12.84 -9.37
N PRO A 2 -7.16 12.19 -8.92
CA PRO A 2 -7.23 10.78 -8.53
C PRO A 2 -8.17 10.64 -7.33
N SER A 3 -9.16 9.76 -7.47
CA SER A 3 -10.07 9.43 -6.38
C SER A 3 -9.43 8.40 -5.44
N GLN A 4 -9.92 8.30 -4.21
CA GLN A 4 -9.43 7.31 -3.23
C GLN A 4 -9.49 5.87 -3.81
N THR A 5 -10.52 5.58 -4.61
CA THR A 5 -10.68 4.29 -5.29
C THR A 5 -9.55 4.03 -6.27
N GLU A 6 -9.17 5.01 -7.10
CA GLU A 6 -8.07 4.84 -8.07
C GLU A 6 -6.72 4.65 -7.40
N VAL A 7 -6.46 5.37 -6.30
CA VAL A 7 -5.24 5.15 -5.50
C VAL A 7 -5.23 3.74 -4.91
N THR A 8 -6.35 3.31 -4.35
CA THR A 8 -6.46 1.97 -3.75
C THR A 8 -6.29 0.88 -4.81
N ASP A 9 -6.84 1.08 -6.01
CA ASP A 9 -6.70 0.13 -7.12
C ASP A 9 -5.26 0.07 -7.64
N ALA A 10 -4.59 1.22 -7.74
CA ALA A 10 -3.15 1.26 -8.04
C ALA A 10 -2.32 0.53 -6.97
N LEU A 11 -2.64 0.71 -5.68
CA LEU A 11 -1.95 0.01 -4.59
C LEU A 11 -2.21 -1.51 -4.60
N LYS A 12 -3.35 -1.99 -5.12
CA LYS A 12 -3.61 -3.43 -5.32
C LYS A 12 -2.72 -4.05 -6.40
N THR A 13 -2.18 -3.25 -7.32
CA THR A 13 -1.22 -3.77 -8.32
C THR A 13 0.15 -4.06 -7.70
N VAL A 14 0.45 -3.46 -6.55
CA VAL A 14 1.70 -3.67 -5.81
C VAL A 14 1.58 -4.97 -5.01
N LYS A 15 2.20 -6.03 -5.53
CA LYS A 15 2.29 -7.31 -4.83
C LYS A 15 3.26 -7.25 -3.67
N TYR A 16 2.91 -7.88 -2.56
CA TYR A 16 3.79 -7.95 -1.41
C TYR A 16 4.89 -9.02 -1.64
N PRO A 17 6.19 -8.66 -1.59
CA PRO A 17 7.26 -9.60 -1.84
C PRO A 17 7.21 -10.78 -0.86
N GLY A 18 7.39 -12.01 -1.37
CA GLY A 18 7.28 -13.24 -0.57
C GLY A 18 5.85 -13.72 -0.32
N PHE A 19 4.82 -13.01 -0.80
CA PHE A 19 3.44 -13.46 -0.77
C PHE A 19 2.74 -13.27 -2.12
N SER A 20 1.68 -14.04 -2.37
CA SER A 20 0.91 -13.94 -3.62
C SER A 20 -0.14 -12.82 -3.62
N ARG A 21 -0.39 -12.16 -2.48
CA ARG A 21 -1.38 -11.09 -2.33
C ARG A 21 -0.76 -9.70 -2.42
N ASP A 22 -1.58 -8.75 -2.83
CA ASP A 22 -1.27 -7.33 -2.83
C ASP A 22 -1.28 -6.72 -1.43
N ILE A 23 -0.61 -5.57 -1.30
CA ILE A 23 -0.44 -4.87 -0.02
C ILE A 23 -1.77 -4.39 0.60
N VAL A 24 -2.80 -4.19 -0.23
CA VAL A 24 -4.15 -3.80 0.21
C VAL A 24 -4.89 -5.01 0.78
N SER A 25 -4.91 -6.14 0.06
CA SER A 25 -5.51 -7.41 0.49
C SER A 25 -4.80 -8.04 1.69
N PHE A 26 -3.53 -7.68 1.90
CA PHE A 26 -2.78 -8.07 3.09
C PHE A 26 -3.20 -7.26 4.34
N GLY A 27 -3.92 -6.14 4.17
CA GLY A 27 -4.32 -5.27 5.26
C GLY A 27 -3.19 -4.38 5.79
N LEU A 28 -2.10 -4.20 5.03
CA LEU A 28 -0.98 -3.32 5.39
C LEU A 28 -1.37 -1.84 5.25
N VAL A 29 -2.31 -1.54 4.36
CA VAL A 29 -2.82 -0.18 4.15
C VAL A 29 -3.83 0.15 5.24
N LYS A 30 -3.42 1.00 6.19
CA LYS A 30 -4.27 1.49 7.29
C LYS A 30 -5.19 2.61 6.85
N ASN A 31 -4.70 3.50 6.00
CA ASN A 31 -5.48 4.64 5.53
C ASN A 31 -5.00 5.10 4.14
N VAL A 32 -5.94 5.51 3.31
CA VAL A 32 -5.69 6.14 2.01
C VAL A 32 -6.50 7.43 2.00
N ALA A 33 -5.85 8.58 1.87
CA ALA A 33 -6.50 9.87 1.72
C ALA A 33 -6.06 10.50 0.39
N ALA A 34 -7.01 10.81 -0.47
CA ALA A 34 -6.77 11.53 -1.71
C ALA A 34 -7.50 12.86 -1.64
N ASN A 35 -6.76 13.97 -1.60
CA ASN A 35 -7.34 15.31 -1.46
C ASN A 35 -6.64 16.33 -2.37
N GLN A 36 -7.42 16.99 -3.23
CA GLN A 36 -6.97 18.07 -4.14
C GLN A 36 -5.62 17.84 -4.84
N GLY A 37 -5.34 16.61 -5.29
CA GLY A 37 -4.12 16.25 -6.02
C GLY A 37 -2.99 15.70 -5.15
N ALA A 38 -3.11 15.76 -3.82
CA ALA A 38 -2.22 15.08 -2.89
C ALA A 38 -2.80 13.73 -2.49
N VAL A 39 -1.96 12.70 -2.52
CA VAL A 39 -2.29 11.36 -2.07
C VAL A 39 -1.45 11.03 -0.85
N SER A 40 -2.10 10.73 0.27
CA SER A 40 -1.47 10.30 1.52
C SER A 40 -1.88 8.86 1.80
N VAL A 41 -0.88 7.99 1.96
CA VAL A 41 -1.10 6.57 2.25
C VAL A 41 -0.39 6.25 3.56
N LEU A 42 -1.14 5.76 4.54
CA LEU A 42 -0.61 5.22 5.79
C LEU A 42 -0.53 3.70 5.66
N ILE A 43 0.69 3.19 5.66
CA ILE A 43 0.98 1.77 5.61
C ILE A 43 1.56 1.39 6.97
N ALA A 44 0.92 0.47 7.67
CA ALA A 44 1.45 -0.14 8.88
C ALA A 44 1.87 -1.57 8.55
N LEU A 45 3.18 -1.80 8.48
CA LEU A 45 3.69 -3.15 8.36
C LEU A 45 3.52 -3.87 9.70
N THR A 46 2.53 -4.75 9.78
CA THR A 46 2.31 -5.65 10.91
C THR A 46 3.14 -6.94 10.80
N THR A 47 3.96 -7.07 9.76
CA THR A 47 4.81 -8.23 9.55
C THR A 47 6.07 -8.13 10.42
N PRO A 48 6.45 -9.18 11.19
CA PRO A 48 7.72 -9.22 11.92
C PRO A 48 8.95 -9.21 11.02
N ASN A 49 8.77 -9.20 9.69
CA ASN A 49 9.84 -9.34 8.72
C ASN A 49 10.22 -7.98 8.11
N ALA A 50 11.11 -7.26 8.79
CA ALA A 50 11.65 -5.96 8.36
C ALA A 50 12.32 -6.00 6.96
N GLU A 51 12.69 -7.19 6.49
CA GLU A 51 13.31 -7.40 5.19
C GLU A 51 12.38 -7.06 4.02
N VAL A 52 11.08 -7.33 4.15
CA VAL A 52 10.11 -7.02 3.09
C VAL A 52 9.80 -5.51 3.03
N ALA A 53 9.86 -4.82 4.18
CA ALA A 53 9.73 -3.37 4.27
C ALA A 53 10.77 -2.64 3.40
N ARG A 54 11.97 -3.24 3.31
CA ARG A 54 13.11 -2.66 2.60
C ARG A 54 12.96 -2.76 1.09
N GLN A 55 12.29 -3.79 0.57
CA GLN A 55 12.07 -3.97 -0.87
C GLN A 55 10.90 -3.13 -1.43
N VAL A 56 9.96 -2.69 -0.60
CA VAL A 56 8.86 -1.79 -1.03
C VAL A 56 9.31 -0.31 -1.05
N LYS A 57 10.49 -0.01 -0.50
CA LYS A 57 11.03 1.36 -0.37
C LYS A 57 11.91 1.80 -1.55
N GLU A 58 12.32 0.88 -2.43
CA GLU A 58 13.10 1.18 -3.65
C GLU A 58 12.20 1.15 -4.89
#